data_AF-A0A1T4X899-F1
#
_entry.id   AF-A0A1T4X899-F1
#
_cell.length_a   1.000
_cell.length_b   1.000
_cell.length_c   1.000
_cell.angle_alpha   90.00
_cell.angle_beta   90.00
_cell.angle_gamma   90.00
#
_symmetry.space_group_name_H-M   'P 1'
#
loop_
_entity.id
_entity.type
_entity.pdbx_description
1 polymer ?
#
loop_
_entity_poly.entity_id
_entity_poly.type
_entity_poly.pdbx_seq_one_letter_code
_entity_poly.pdbx_strand_id
1 'polypeptide(L)'
;MKTRMMNSHPLWKWLPVLTLYSTAALAEETLQQQLEARKAEFAARVPQEVQTAYAAGIQAVSNSGILSSAKQAGEKAPDFTLQDAKGQSVALHELLENGPVVLTWYRGGWCPYCNLSLRALQKVLPEFEKGGAQLVALTPELPDKTLSTAEKNKLQFQVLTDLNHQVAQSYGIVFKLTPEVRDQYKRNFDLLAYNGSAAGDDTLPLAATYIISQDGIIRYAFLEADYRARAEPAELVAFVKQLLPQKEDHPSVALLKEFWLRVWNPPHDLSAVDELLTDDFVITNPSGDIVGKAAFKEWLSGFHKKLGHSRLMPFETFASADGTRVVSRWQASGINHGMLGTPDDGKPVRFSGIAIWEVRDGKLSHNWVERSAWELHQTLTDKP
;
A
#
# COMPACT_ATOMS: atom_id res chain seq x y z
N MET A 1 54.01 -46.80 54.89
CA MET A 1 52.76 -46.61 55.67
C MET A 1 52.74 -45.17 56.17
N LYS A 2 51.59 -44.49 55.98
CA LYS A 2 51.22 -43.14 56.45
C LYS A 2 51.93 -41.95 55.79
N THR A 3 51.33 -40.81 55.48
CA THR A 3 49.95 -40.33 55.25
C THR A 3 50.16 -38.92 54.66
N ARG A 4 49.50 -38.51 53.57
CA ARG A 4 49.27 -37.07 53.35
C ARG A 4 47.95 -36.82 52.62
N MET A 5 47.17 -35.95 53.26
CA MET A 5 45.79 -35.61 53.00
C MET A 5 45.59 -34.86 51.68
N MET A 6 44.49 -35.21 51.00
CA MET A 6 43.85 -34.44 49.94
C MET A 6 43.42 -33.06 50.45
N ASN A 7 43.76 -32.02 49.69
CA ASN A 7 43.11 -30.71 49.80
C ASN A 7 42.21 -30.50 48.57
N SER A 8 40.98 -30.11 48.88
CA SER A 8 39.86 -29.78 48.01
C SER A 8 40.07 -28.49 47.22
N HIS A 9 39.81 -28.52 45.91
CA HIS A 9 39.53 -27.32 45.10
C HIS A 9 38.02 -27.23 44.81
N PRO A 10 37.41 -26.03 44.85
CA PRO A 10 35.96 -25.88 44.66
C PRO A 10 35.59 -25.92 43.17
N LEU A 11 34.58 -26.72 42.87
CA LEU A 11 33.89 -26.79 41.58
C LEU A 11 33.17 -25.47 41.29
N TRP A 12 33.74 -24.61 40.45
CA TRP A 12 32.99 -23.51 39.84
C TRP A 12 32.25 -24.08 38.63
N LYS A 13 30.94 -24.25 38.82
CA LYS A 13 29.98 -24.67 37.79
C LYS A 13 29.97 -23.62 36.67
N TRP A 14 30.29 -24.05 35.47
CA TRP A 14 29.94 -23.33 34.24
C TRP A 14 28.41 -23.39 34.08
N LEU A 15 27.71 -22.36 34.54
CA LEU A 15 26.34 -22.10 34.14
C LEU A 15 26.41 -21.32 32.81
N PRO A 16 25.81 -21.79 31.72
CA PRO A 16 25.65 -20.96 30.55
C PRO A 16 24.70 -19.82 30.94
N VAL A 17 25.13 -18.59 30.72
CA VAL A 17 24.24 -17.43 30.72
C VAL A 17 23.31 -17.62 29.52
N LEU A 18 22.16 -18.26 29.77
CA LEU A 18 21.00 -18.17 28.90
C LEU A 18 20.51 -16.73 28.99
N THR A 19 21.05 -15.89 28.11
CA THR A 19 20.47 -14.59 27.82
C THR A 19 19.08 -14.86 27.27
N LEU A 20 18.07 -14.76 28.14
CA LEU A 20 16.68 -14.61 27.72
C LEU A 20 16.63 -13.34 26.88
N TYR A 21 16.74 -13.50 25.56
CA TYR A 21 16.21 -12.49 24.64
C TYR A 21 14.72 -12.40 24.96
N SER A 22 14.34 -11.34 25.66
CA SER A 22 12.94 -10.96 25.77
C SER A 22 12.46 -10.65 24.35
N THR A 23 11.82 -11.62 23.72
CA THR A 23 11.13 -11.48 22.43
C THR A 23 9.81 -10.75 22.62
N ALA A 24 9.89 -9.54 23.19
CA ALA A 24 8.76 -8.64 23.32
C ALA A 24 9.23 -7.21 23.08
N ALA A 25 9.88 -6.97 21.94
CA ALA A 25 9.59 -5.73 21.24
C ALA A 25 8.09 -5.81 20.94
N LEU A 26 7.26 -5.11 21.74
CA LEU A 26 5.88 -4.84 21.37
C LEU A 26 5.94 -4.34 19.92
N ALA A 27 5.41 -5.11 18.98
CA ALA A 27 5.32 -4.67 17.59
C ALA A 27 4.69 -3.27 17.65
N GLU A 28 5.41 -2.27 17.10
CA GLU A 28 4.88 -0.91 17.10
C GLU A 28 3.47 -0.91 16.50
N GLU A 29 2.56 -0.18 17.14
CA GLU A 29 1.17 -0.09 16.72
C GLU A 29 1.09 0.37 15.26
N THR A 30 0.37 -0.39 14.42
CA THR A 30 0.24 -0.08 12.99
C THR A 30 -0.49 1.24 12.78
N LEU A 31 -0.35 1.84 11.58
CA LEU A 31 -1.11 3.06 11.28
C LEU A 31 -2.61 2.77 11.37
N GLN A 32 -3.06 1.61 10.87
CA GLN A 32 -4.45 1.20 10.96
C GLN A 32 -4.97 1.17 12.41
N GLN A 33 -4.21 0.59 13.34
CA GLN A 33 -4.59 0.54 14.76
C GLN A 33 -4.72 1.95 15.36
N GLN A 34 -3.75 2.83 15.08
CA GLN A 34 -3.79 4.23 15.53
C GLN A 34 -5.00 5.00 14.95
N LEU A 35 -5.36 4.75 13.69
CA LEU A 35 -6.51 5.37 13.04
C LEU A 35 -7.82 4.90 13.66
N GLU A 36 -7.96 3.60 13.93
CA GLU A 36 -9.15 3.05 14.60
C GLU A 36 -9.29 3.56 16.04
N ALA A 37 -8.19 3.59 16.80
CA ALA A 37 -8.18 4.21 18.12
C ALA A 37 -8.64 5.68 18.05
N ARG A 38 -8.14 6.44 17.06
CA ARG A 38 -8.53 7.84 16.88
C ARG A 38 -10.00 8.01 16.46
N LYS A 39 -10.54 7.11 15.64
CA LYS A 39 -11.96 7.08 15.26
C LYS A 39 -12.83 6.81 16.50
N ALA A 40 -12.44 5.87 17.35
CA ALA A 40 -13.14 5.56 18.60
C ALA A 40 -13.13 6.75 19.57
N GLU A 41 -11.98 7.41 19.77
CA GLU A 41 -11.89 8.63 20.58
C GLU A 41 -12.79 9.75 20.05
N PHE A 42 -12.84 9.93 18.73
CA PHE A 42 -13.69 10.91 18.10
C PHE A 42 -15.17 10.60 18.35
N ALA A 43 -15.59 9.36 18.11
CA ALA A 43 -16.98 8.92 18.32
C ALA A 43 -17.43 9.07 19.78
N ALA A 44 -16.52 8.86 20.74
CA ALA A 44 -16.84 9.02 22.16
C ALA A 44 -17.06 10.48 22.60
N ARG A 45 -16.52 11.46 21.87
CA ARG A 45 -16.53 12.88 22.26
C ARG A 45 -17.46 13.75 21.44
N VAL A 46 -17.86 13.28 20.26
CA VAL A 46 -18.56 14.10 19.27
C VAL A 46 -20.05 13.74 19.25
N PRO A 47 -20.97 14.72 19.25
CA PRO A 47 -22.41 14.46 19.22
C PRO A 47 -22.82 13.56 18.04
N GLN A 48 -23.81 12.70 18.25
CA GLN A 48 -24.28 11.73 17.24
C GLN A 48 -24.67 12.40 15.93
N GLU A 49 -25.30 13.58 15.98
CA GLU A 49 -25.67 14.36 14.80
C GLU A 49 -24.46 14.69 13.92
N VAL A 50 -23.34 15.10 14.53
CA VAL A 50 -22.10 15.41 13.81
C VAL A 50 -21.47 14.15 13.23
N GLN A 51 -21.54 13.02 13.95
CA GLN A 51 -21.08 11.73 13.44
C GLN A 51 -21.88 11.30 12.21
N THR A 52 -23.21 11.43 12.27
CA THR A 52 -24.11 11.15 11.14
C THR A 52 -23.82 12.05 9.94
N ALA A 53 -23.58 13.35 10.16
CA ALA A 53 -23.23 14.28 9.09
C ALA A 53 -21.92 13.88 8.38
N TYR A 54 -20.88 13.49 9.15
CA TYR A 54 -19.63 13.00 8.56
C TYR A 54 -19.82 11.68 7.81
N ALA A 55 -20.59 10.73 8.36
CA ALA A 55 -20.88 9.47 7.70
C ALA A 55 -21.64 9.69 6.38
N ALA A 56 -22.65 10.56 6.37
CA ALA A 56 -23.38 10.93 5.15
C ALA A 56 -22.46 11.63 4.13
N GLY A 57 -21.56 12.51 4.59
CA GLY A 57 -20.57 13.14 3.72
C GLY A 57 -19.62 12.14 3.07
N ILE A 58 -19.09 11.18 3.82
CA ILE A 58 -18.25 10.09 3.30
C ILE A 58 -19.02 9.26 2.26
N GLN A 59 -20.27 8.91 2.56
CA GLN A 59 -21.12 8.16 1.64
C GLN A 59 -21.39 8.94 0.34
N ALA A 60 -21.62 10.26 0.44
CA ALA A 60 -21.81 11.11 -0.73
C ALA A 60 -20.57 11.12 -1.63
N VAL A 61 -19.36 11.19 -1.05
CA VAL A 61 -18.11 11.08 -1.82
C VAL A 61 -17.99 9.71 -2.47
N SER A 62 -18.24 8.64 -1.73
CA SER A 62 -18.22 7.27 -2.28
C SER A 62 -19.19 7.10 -3.46
N ASN A 63 -20.40 7.67 -3.35
CA ASN A 63 -21.45 7.57 -4.37
C ASN A 63 -21.22 8.48 -5.58
N SER A 64 -20.28 9.43 -5.51
CA SER A 64 -20.00 10.37 -6.61
C SER A 64 -19.32 9.72 -7.82
N GLY A 65 -18.83 8.49 -7.67
CA GLY A 65 -18.02 7.81 -8.69
C GLY A 65 -16.56 8.29 -8.74
N ILE A 66 -16.13 9.17 -7.83
CA ILE A 66 -14.76 9.71 -7.82
C ILE A 66 -13.70 8.63 -7.64
N LEU A 67 -13.98 7.57 -6.87
CA LEU A 67 -13.01 6.50 -6.62
C LEU A 67 -12.66 5.72 -7.89
N SER A 68 -13.60 5.58 -8.82
CA SER A 68 -13.40 4.88 -10.09
C SER A 68 -12.91 5.80 -11.21
N SER A 69 -13.21 7.10 -11.15
CA SER A 69 -12.76 8.07 -12.15
C SER A 69 -11.39 8.70 -11.85
N ALA A 70 -10.93 8.65 -10.60
CA ALA A 70 -9.57 9.01 -10.22
C ALA A 70 -8.54 8.13 -10.94
N LYS A 71 -7.32 8.65 -11.09
CA LYS A 71 -6.21 7.91 -11.69
C LYS A 71 -6.02 6.58 -10.98
N GLN A 72 -6.01 5.50 -11.74
CA GLN A 72 -5.85 4.14 -11.25
C GLN A 72 -4.43 3.65 -11.46
N ALA A 73 -4.10 2.58 -10.75
CA ALA A 73 -2.87 1.86 -11.05
C ALA A 73 -2.93 1.32 -12.49
N GLY A 74 -1.85 1.62 -13.20
CA GLY A 74 -1.61 1.32 -14.59
C GLY A 74 -1.79 2.42 -15.58
N GLU A 75 -2.36 3.53 -15.14
CA GLU A 75 -2.33 4.74 -15.92
C GLU A 75 -0.97 5.44 -15.79
N LYS A 76 -0.64 6.24 -16.79
CA LYS A 76 0.46 7.19 -16.70
C LYS A 76 0.11 8.25 -15.66
N ALA A 77 1.01 8.48 -14.72
CA ALA A 77 0.90 9.54 -13.74
C ALA A 77 0.90 10.91 -14.44
N PRO A 78 -0.10 11.78 -14.19
CA PRO A 78 -0.02 13.17 -14.61
C PRO A 78 1.23 13.84 -14.02
N ASP A 79 2.04 14.44 -14.90
CA ASP A 79 3.21 15.21 -14.49
C ASP A 79 2.79 16.52 -13.81
N PHE A 80 3.66 17.06 -12.98
CA PHE A 80 3.44 18.33 -12.30
C PHE A 80 4.76 19.04 -12.01
N THR A 81 4.65 20.34 -11.74
CA THR A 81 5.73 21.13 -11.17
C THR A 81 5.14 21.98 -10.07
N LEU A 82 5.55 21.72 -8.82
CA LEU A 82 5.06 22.43 -7.63
C LEU A 82 6.22 23.07 -6.89
N GLN A 83 5.90 23.98 -5.97
CA GLN A 83 6.88 24.56 -5.07
C GLN A 83 6.87 23.83 -3.73
N ASP A 84 8.07 23.60 -3.20
CA ASP A 84 8.26 23.21 -1.81
C ASP A 84 8.09 24.41 -0.85
N ALA A 85 8.17 24.15 0.46
CA ALA A 85 8.05 25.18 1.49
C ALA A 85 9.16 26.25 1.46
N LYS A 86 10.23 26.05 0.69
CA LYS A 86 11.34 27.00 0.50
C LYS A 86 11.25 27.75 -0.85
N GLY A 87 10.20 27.50 -1.64
CA GLY A 87 10.01 28.08 -2.97
C GLY A 87 10.83 27.40 -4.07
N GLN A 88 11.44 26.24 -3.79
CA GLN A 88 12.14 25.46 -4.80
C GLN A 88 11.14 24.69 -5.66
N SER A 89 11.38 24.72 -6.97
CA SER A 89 10.57 23.99 -7.94
C SER A 89 10.91 22.51 -7.90
N VAL A 90 9.89 21.66 -7.86
CA VAL A 90 10.01 20.20 -7.84
C VAL A 90 9.07 19.65 -8.90
N ALA A 91 9.62 18.90 -9.86
CA ALA A 91 8.84 18.25 -10.92
C ALA A 91 8.80 16.73 -10.76
N LEU A 92 7.67 16.10 -11.08
CA LEU A 92 7.52 14.65 -10.95
C LEU A 92 8.50 13.90 -11.85
N HIS A 93 8.69 14.33 -13.10
CA HIS A 93 9.64 13.68 -14.01
C HIS A 93 11.09 13.68 -13.48
N GLU A 94 11.55 14.78 -12.86
CA GLU A 94 12.89 14.86 -12.24
C GLU A 94 13.02 13.90 -11.04
N LEU A 95 11.93 13.72 -10.27
CA LEU A 95 11.92 12.72 -9.21
C LEU A 95 12.03 11.30 -9.77
N LEU A 96 11.30 11.00 -10.85
CA LEU A 96 11.27 9.66 -11.47
C LEU A 96 12.61 9.25 -12.09
N GLU A 97 13.43 10.21 -12.53
CA GLU A 97 14.81 9.96 -12.96
C GLU A 97 15.68 9.34 -11.84
N ASN A 98 15.38 9.68 -10.59
CA ASN A 98 16.14 9.23 -9.42
C ASN A 98 15.58 7.97 -8.74
N GLY A 99 14.38 7.52 -9.12
CA GLY A 99 13.77 6.31 -8.59
C GLY A 99 12.24 6.38 -8.54
N PRO A 100 11.57 5.30 -8.08
CA PRO A 100 10.12 5.32 -7.89
C PRO A 100 9.68 6.42 -6.91
N VAL A 101 8.48 6.96 -7.09
CA VAL A 101 7.91 8.00 -6.23
C VAL A 101 6.69 7.47 -5.48
N VAL A 102 6.73 7.51 -4.16
CA VAL A 102 5.57 7.36 -3.28
C VAL A 102 4.94 8.75 -3.11
N LEU A 103 3.80 8.97 -3.76
CA LEU A 103 3.11 10.26 -3.81
C LEU A 103 1.83 10.22 -2.97
N THR A 104 1.75 10.99 -1.89
CA THR A 104 0.60 10.94 -0.96
C THR A 104 -0.08 12.30 -0.80
N TRP A 105 -1.42 12.32 -0.77
CA TRP A 105 -2.18 13.54 -0.50
C TRP A 105 -2.66 13.58 0.94
N TYR A 106 -2.50 14.74 1.56
CA TYR A 106 -3.15 15.07 2.83
C TYR A 106 -3.92 16.38 2.73
N ARG A 107 -4.91 16.54 3.62
CA ARG A 107 -5.87 17.66 3.56
C ARG A 107 -5.36 18.93 4.24
N GLY A 108 -4.46 18.75 5.20
CA GLY A 108 -3.77 19.81 5.93
C GLY A 108 -3.32 19.40 7.33
N GLY A 109 -2.44 20.19 7.95
CA GLY A 109 -1.92 19.97 9.30
C GLY A 109 -2.96 20.08 10.41
N TRP A 110 -4.12 20.65 10.11
CA TRP A 110 -5.29 20.68 10.99
C TRP A 110 -6.00 19.32 11.11
N CYS A 111 -5.79 18.41 10.15
CA CYS A 111 -6.44 17.10 10.11
C CYS A 111 -5.70 16.09 11.00
N PRO A 112 -6.30 15.56 12.08
CA PRO A 112 -5.59 14.69 13.03
C PRO A 112 -5.16 13.34 12.41
N TYR A 113 -6.00 12.75 11.56
CA TYR A 113 -5.70 11.50 10.84
C TYR A 113 -4.55 11.67 9.83
N CYS A 114 -4.49 12.84 9.20
CA CYS A 114 -3.43 13.21 8.26
C CYS A 114 -2.08 13.27 8.98
N ASN A 115 -2.03 13.88 10.16
CA ASN A 115 -0.81 13.94 10.96
C ASN A 115 -0.34 12.56 11.46
N LEU A 116 -1.26 11.65 11.80
CA LEU A 116 -0.90 10.26 12.13
C LEU A 116 -0.22 9.58 10.94
N SER A 117 -0.79 9.71 9.74
CA SER A 117 -0.24 9.15 8.51
C SER A 117 1.13 9.73 8.17
N LEU A 118 1.30 11.05 8.23
CA LEU A 118 2.58 11.71 7.96
C LEU A 118 3.68 11.24 8.91
N ARG A 119 3.38 11.09 10.22
CA ARG A 119 4.36 10.55 11.19
C ARG A 119 4.68 9.09 10.93
N ALA A 120 3.69 8.27 10.59
CA ALA A 120 3.90 6.86 10.29
C ALA A 120 4.76 6.67 9.03
N LEU A 121 4.54 7.50 7.99
CA LEU A 121 5.37 7.54 6.80
C LEU A 121 6.79 8.04 7.10
N GLN A 122 6.94 9.08 7.93
CA GLN A 122 8.25 9.58 8.37
C GLN A 122 9.07 8.49 9.07
N LYS A 123 8.44 7.64 9.89
CA LYS A 123 9.13 6.53 10.56
C LYS A 123 9.73 5.52 9.58
N VAL A 124 9.04 5.26 8.46
CA VAL A 124 9.49 4.28 7.46
C VAL A 124 10.24 4.92 6.28
N LEU A 125 10.48 6.25 6.32
CA LEU A 125 11.23 6.95 5.28
C LEU A 125 12.57 6.27 4.94
N PRO A 126 13.41 5.82 5.91
CA PRO A 126 14.65 5.14 5.59
C PRO A 126 14.48 3.85 4.77
N GLU A 127 13.34 3.16 4.88
CA GLU A 127 13.05 1.96 4.09
C GLU A 127 12.67 2.30 2.65
N PHE A 128 12.00 3.44 2.42
CA PHE A 128 11.79 3.94 1.06
C PHE A 128 13.11 4.37 0.42
N GLU A 129 13.96 5.11 1.15
CA GLU A 129 15.28 5.56 0.66
C GLU A 129 16.21 4.38 0.36
N LYS A 130 16.25 3.37 1.25
CA LYS A 130 16.96 2.10 1.00
C LYS A 130 16.42 1.39 -0.23
N GLY A 131 15.12 1.55 -0.47
CA GLY A 131 14.45 1.08 -1.66
C GLY A 131 14.63 1.98 -2.88
N GLY A 132 15.50 2.99 -2.86
CA GLY A 132 15.68 3.93 -3.97
C GLY A 132 14.44 4.75 -4.31
N ALA A 133 13.40 4.72 -3.47
CA ALA A 133 12.16 5.44 -3.70
C ALA A 133 12.14 6.75 -2.92
N GLN A 134 11.51 7.76 -3.51
CA GLN A 134 11.30 9.06 -2.90
C GLN A 134 9.88 9.16 -2.36
N LEU A 135 9.72 9.68 -1.14
CA LEU A 135 8.41 9.99 -0.57
C LEU A 135 8.11 11.48 -0.76
N VAL A 136 6.94 11.79 -1.30
CA VAL A 136 6.49 13.17 -1.52
C VAL A 136 5.04 13.32 -1.06
N ALA A 137 4.76 14.32 -0.22
CA ALA A 137 3.41 14.64 0.25
C ALA A 137 2.89 15.93 -0.37
N LEU A 138 1.65 15.90 -0.86
CA LEU A 138 0.96 17.03 -1.48
C LEU A 138 -0.19 17.50 -0.58
N THR A 139 -0.38 18.81 -0.50
CA THR A 139 -1.45 19.44 0.29
C THR A 139 -1.99 20.67 -0.41
N PRO A 140 -3.29 20.98 -0.28
CA PRO A 140 -3.82 22.27 -0.72
C PRO A 140 -3.42 23.44 0.19
N GLU A 141 -2.76 23.17 1.32
CA GLU A 141 -2.34 24.19 2.26
C GLU A 141 -1.41 25.24 1.62
N LEU A 142 -1.58 26.49 2.03
CA LEU A 142 -0.69 27.60 1.73
C LEU A 142 0.74 27.27 2.22
N PRO A 143 1.80 27.81 1.56
CA PRO A 143 3.19 27.47 1.87
C PRO A 143 3.56 27.57 3.36
N ASP A 144 3.16 28.65 4.05
CA ASP A 144 3.44 28.84 5.48
C ASP A 144 2.81 27.76 6.37
N LYS A 145 1.62 27.27 5.98
CA LYS A 145 0.92 26.19 6.68
C LYS A 145 1.59 24.85 6.41
N THR A 146 1.98 24.60 5.16
CA THR A 146 2.76 23.43 4.77
C THR A 146 4.08 23.34 5.55
N LEU A 147 4.82 24.46 5.65
CA LEU A 147 6.05 24.55 6.45
C LEU A 147 5.79 24.21 7.92
N SER A 148 4.77 24.84 8.52
CA SER A 148 4.39 24.60 9.91
C SER A 148 4.04 23.13 10.16
N THR A 149 3.33 22.49 9.22
CA THR A 149 2.97 21.06 9.28
C THR A 149 4.22 20.17 9.21
N ALA A 150 5.14 20.48 8.30
CA ALA A 150 6.39 19.75 8.14
C ALA A 150 7.27 19.82 9.41
N GLU A 151 7.44 21.02 9.97
CA GLU A 151 8.22 21.23 11.19
C GLU A 151 7.58 20.52 12.40
N LYS A 152 6.27 20.67 12.58
CA LYS A 152 5.53 20.04 13.69
C LYS A 152 5.63 18.52 13.68
N ASN A 153 5.62 17.91 12.49
CA ASN A 153 5.73 16.46 12.33
C ASN A 153 7.18 15.99 12.11
N LYS A 154 8.16 16.91 12.10
CA LYS A 154 9.59 16.64 11.85
C LYS A 154 9.82 15.87 10.54
N LEU A 155 9.13 16.30 9.49
CA LEU A 155 9.18 15.64 8.20
C LEU A 155 10.51 15.93 7.51
N GLN A 156 11.17 14.88 7.03
CA GLN A 156 12.42 14.94 6.29
C GLN A 156 12.22 14.69 4.80
N PHE A 157 11.06 14.16 4.41
CA PHE A 157 10.65 14.01 3.02
C PHE A 157 9.98 15.28 2.49
N GLN A 158 9.87 15.39 1.16
CA GLN A 158 9.37 16.59 0.51
C GLN A 158 7.87 16.78 0.75
N VAL A 159 7.49 18.01 1.11
CA VAL A 159 6.09 18.42 1.25
C VAL A 159 5.84 19.60 0.32
N LEU A 160 4.97 19.38 -0.66
CA LEU A 160 4.69 20.32 -1.74
C LEU A 160 3.28 20.89 -1.59
N THR A 161 3.15 22.16 -1.94
CA THR A 161 1.87 22.86 -1.91
C THR A 161 1.21 22.78 -3.30
N ASP A 162 0.07 22.10 -3.36
CA ASP A 162 -0.83 21.96 -4.50
C ASP A 162 -1.95 23.02 -4.45
N LEU A 163 -1.58 24.29 -4.65
CA LEU A 163 -2.52 25.41 -4.56
C LEU A 163 -3.72 25.22 -5.49
N ASN A 164 -4.92 25.44 -4.93
CA ASN A 164 -6.19 25.30 -5.64
C ASN A 164 -6.44 23.88 -6.19
N HIS A 165 -5.76 22.88 -5.62
CA HIS A 165 -5.91 21.48 -6.01
C HIS A 165 -5.55 21.20 -7.47
N GLN A 166 -4.61 21.92 -8.08
CA GLN A 166 -4.29 21.78 -9.50
C GLN A 166 -3.88 20.34 -9.86
N VAL A 167 -2.95 19.76 -9.11
CA VAL A 167 -2.48 18.38 -9.32
C VAL A 167 -3.53 17.39 -8.86
N ALA A 168 -4.18 17.62 -7.71
CA ALA A 168 -5.28 16.76 -7.27
C ALA A 168 -6.42 16.68 -8.31
N GLN A 169 -6.72 17.77 -9.03
CA GLN A 169 -7.69 17.77 -10.13
C GLN A 169 -7.21 16.93 -11.32
N SER A 170 -5.92 17.01 -11.71
CA SER A 170 -5.39 16.18 -12.81
C SER A 170 -5.37 14.68 -12.47
N TYR A 171 -5.31 14.34 -11.19
CA TYR A 171 -5.46 12.97 -10.69
C TYR A 171 -6.92 12.56 -10.48
N GLY A 172 -7.88 13.48 -10.61
CA GLY A 172 -9.31 13.19 -10.44
C GLY A 172 -9.73 12.93 -9.00
N ILE A 173 -8.98 13.42 -8.01
CA ILE A 173 -9.18 13.11 -6.58
C ILE A 173 -9.78 14.25 -5.76
N VAL A 174 -10.32 15.29 -6.40
CA VAL A 174 -10.95 16.43 -5.71
C VAL A 174 -12.46 16.23 -5.62
N PHE A 175 -13.00 16.32 -4.41
CA PHE A 175 -14.44 16.27 -4.17
C PHE A 175 -14.94 17.53 -3.47
N LYS A 176 -16.26 17.76 -3.56
CA LYS A 176 -16.95 18.82 -2.82
C LYS A 176 -17.51 18.29 -1.50
N LEU A 177 -17.30 19.04 -0.43
CA LEU A 177 -17.92 18.79 0.87
C LEU A 177 -19.43 19.02 0.79
N THR A 178 -20.20 18.18 1.48
CA THR A 178 -21.62 18.46 1.69
C THR A 178 -21.78 19.74 2.53
N PRO A 179 -22.90 20.47 2.39
CA PRO A 179 -23.12 21.69 3.17
C PRO A 179 -22.94 21.47 4.68
N GLU A 180 -23.43 20.35 5.21
CA GLU A 180 -23.36 20.02 6.64
C GLU A 180 -21.91 19.87 7.11
N VAL A 181 -21.08 19.15 6.35
CA VAL A 181 -19.66 18.96 6.68
C VAL A 181 -18.89 20.27 6.53
N ARG A 182 -19.17 21.05 5.49
CA ARG A 182 -18.57 22.37 5.26
C ARG A 182 -18.84 23.30 6.45
N ASP A 183 -20.09 23.33 6.93
CA ASP A 183 -20.49 24.15 8.07
C ASP A 183 -19.83 23.69 9.37
N GLN A 184 -19.63 22.38 9.57
CA GLN A 184 -18.83 21.87 10.68
C GLN A 184 -17.38 22.34 10.60
N TYR A 185 -16.78 22.38 9.42
CA TYR A 185 -15.42 22.89 9.25
C TYR A 185 -15.38 24.37 9.59
N LYS A 186 -16.23 25.21 8.99
CA LYS A 186 -16.32 26.65 9.30
C LYS A 186 -16.44 26.96 10.79
N ARG A 187 -17.21 26.16 11.55
CA ARG A 187 -17.36 26.33 13.00
C ARG A 187 -16.10 25.98 13.80
N ASN A 188 -15.33 24.99 13.35
CA ASN A 188 -14.21 24.43 14.11
C ASN A 188 -12.85 24.97 13.67
N PHE A 189 -12.65 25.23 12.38
CA PHE A 189 -11.44 25.78 11.79
C PHE A 189 -11.74 26.38 10.40
N ASP A 190 -11.24 27.57 10.12
CA ASP A 190 -11.46 28.24 8.83
C ASP A 190 -10.61 27.61 7.72
N LEU A 191 -11.22 26.84 6.81
CA LEU A 191 -10.51 26.17 5.73
C LEU A 191 -9.82 27.15 4.77
N LEU A 192 -10.39 28.35 4.56
CA LEU A 192 -9.80 29.37 3.69
C LEU A 192 -8.49 29.90 4.26
N ALA A 193 -8.39 29.99 5.58
CA ALA A 193 -7.15 30.38 6.26
C ALA A 193 -6.02 29.36 6.09
N TYR A 194 -6.34 28.12 5.71
CA TYR A 194 -5.36 27.08 5.42
C TYR A 194 -5.05 26.94 3.93
N ASN A 195 -6.08 26.93 3.06
CA ASN A 195 -5.93 26.60 1.64
C ASN A 195 -5.92 27.81 0.71
N GLY A 196 -6.18 29.01 1.25
CA GLY A 196 -6.34 30.23 0.46
C GLY A 196 -7.74 30.37 -0.14
N SER A 197 -8.10 31.60 -0.48
CA SER A 197 -9.45 31.91 -0.96
C SER A 197 -9.78 31.36 -2.35
N ALA A 198 -8.76 31.21 -3.20
CA ALA A 198 -8.92 30.72 -4.57
C ALA A 198 -9.26 29.22 -4.63
N ALA A 199 -8.93 28.43 -3.60
CA ALA A 199 -9.30 27.02 -3.49
C ALA A 199 -10.78 26.82 -3.12
N GLY A 200 -11.45 27.88 -2.64
CA GLY A 200 -12.77 27.79 -2.02
C GLY A 200 -12.74 27.15 -0.63
N ASP A 201 -13.90 27.10 0.01
CA ASP A 201 -14.06 26.56 1.37
C ASP A 201 -14.71 25.17 1.39
N ASP A 202 -14.82 24.53 0.24
CA ASP A 202 -15.66 23.36 0.06
C ASP A 202 -15.07 22.24 -0.77
N THR A 203 -13.80 22.33 -1.16
CA THR A 203 -13.12 21.26 -1.88
C THR A 203 -11.95 20.72 -1.07
N LEU A 204 -11.76 19.40 -1.14
CA LEU A 204 -10.64 18.69 -0.52
C LEU A 204 -10.24 17.50 -1.40
N PRO A 205 -8.96 17.08 -1.35
CA PRO A 205 -8.54 15.84 -1.99
C PRO A 205 -9.00 14.61 -1.19
N LEU A 206 -9.22 13.50 -1.88
CA LEU A 206 -9.35 12.18 -1.27
C LEU A 206 -8.14 11.84 -0.40
N ALA A 207 -8.30 10.85 0.48
CA ALA A 207 -7.13 10.16 1.01
C ALA A 207 -6.54 9.30 -0.12
N ALA A 208 -5.49 9.83 -0.77
CA ALA A 208 -4.86 9.20 -1.92
C ALA A 208 -3.38 8.91 -1.64
N THR A 209 -2.89 7.75 -2.07
CA THR A 209 -1.46 7.44 -2.10
C THR A 209 -1.15 6.59 -3.32
N TYR A 210 -0.18 7.03 -4.11
CA TYR A 210 0.28 6.38 -5.31
C TYR A 210 1.73 5.94 -5.16
N ILE A 211 2.10 4.83 -5.81
CA ILE A 211 3.51 4.50 -6.07
C ILE A 211 3.68 4.51 -7.57
N ILE A 212 4.57 5.36 -8.05
CA ILE A 212 4.82 5.62 -9.47
C ILE A 212 6.20 5.07 -9.79
N SER A 213 6.31 4.13 -10.74
CA SER A 213 7.59 3.60 -11.20
C SER A 213 8.31 4.60 -12.11
N GLN A 214 9.62 4.42 -12.30
CA GLN A 214 10.47 5.36 -13.07
C GLN A 214 10.01 5.59 -14.52
N ASP A 215 9.27 4.65 -15.11
CA ASP A 215 8.64 4.79 -16.43
C ASP A 215 7.40 5.70 -16.43
N GLY A 216 7.05 6.28 -15.27
CA GLY A 216 5.92 7.19 -15.09
C GLY A 216 4.57 6.50 -14.98
N ILE A 217 4.54 5.17 -14.79
CA ILE A 217 3.29 4.44 -14.61
C ILE A 217 2.98 4.28 -13.12
N ILE A 218 1.72 4.50 -12.77
CA ILE A 218 1.21 4.23 -11.42
C ILE A 218 1.18 2.72 -11.22
N ARG A 219 1.93 2.17 -10.26
CA ARG A 219 1.91 0.74 -9.91
C ARG A 219 1.01 0.43 -8.73
N TYR A 220 0.76 1.42 -7.88
CA TYR A 220 -0.08 1.31 -6.69
C TYR A 220 -0.97 2.54 -6.57
N ALA A 221 -2.23 2.36 -6.15
CA ALA A 221 -3.21 3.45 -5.99
C ALA A 221 -4.16 3.20 -4.80
N PHE A 222 -3.81 3.69 -3.61
CA PHE A 222 -4.76 3.76 -2.51
C PHE A 222 -5.67 4.97 -2.70
N LEU A 223 -7.00 4.75 -2.72
CA LEU A 223 -8.00 5.78 -2.95
C LEU A 223 -9.19 5.55 -2.01
N GLU A 224 -9.37 6.44 -1.03
CA GLU A 224 -10.44 6.28 -0.04
C GLU A 224 -11.27 7.56 0.11
N ALA A 225 -12.60 7.37 0.11
CA ALA A 225 -13.57 8.41 0.41
C ALA A 225 -13.56 8.76 1.91
N ASP A 226 -13.36 7.76 2.77
CA ASP A 226 -13.14 8.01 4.19
C ASP A 226 -11.72 8.55 4.40
N TYR A 227 -11.61 9.87 4.57
CA TYR A 227 -10.34 10.56 4.84
C TYR A 227 -9.58 10.06 6.09
N ARG A 228 -10.26 9.27 6.94
CA ARG A 228 -9.75 8.65 8.16
C ARG A 228 -9.10 7.29 7.88
N ALA A 229 -9.24 6.73 6.67
CA ALA A 229 -8.48 5.60 6.17
C ALA A 229 -7.22 6.09 5.44
N ARG A 230 -6.11 5.35 5.58
CA ARG A 230 -4.81 5.69 4.97
C ARG A 230 -4.08 4.41 4.57
N ALA A 231 -3.27 4.48 3.51
CA ALA A 231 -2.42 3.38 3.11
C ALA A 231 -1.46 2.99 4.25
N GLU A 232 -1.36 1.70 4.55
CA GLU A 232 -0.50 1.19 5.62
C GLU A 232 0.98 1.32 5.21
N PRO A 233 1.83 2.00 5.99
CA PRO A 233 3.24 2.21 5.61
C PRO A 233 4.01 0.92 5.32
N ALA A 234 3.74 -0.17 6.06
CA ALA A 234 4.37 -1.46 5.82
C ALA A 234 3.99 -2.06 4.44
N GLU A 235 2.76 -1.85 3.99
CA GLU A 235 2.29 -2.27 2.65
C GLU A 235 3.02 -1.47 1.57
N LEU A 236 3.12 -0.15 1.74
CA LEU A 236 3.82 0.72 0.80
C LEU A 236 5.31 0.33 0.67
N VAL A 237 5.99 0.10 1.80
CA VAL A 237 7.40 -0.33 1.81
C VAL A 237 7.56 -1.69 1.13
N ALA A 238 6.68 -2.64 1.43
CA ALA A 238 6.71 -3.96 0.80
C ALA A 238 6.51 -3.85 -0.72
N PHE A 239 5.60 -2.98 -1.17
CA PHE A 239 5.35 -2.76 -2.59
C PHE A 239 6.54 -2.08 -3.30
N VAL A 240 7.15 -1.04 -2.70
CA VAL A 240 8.36 -0.41 -3.23
C VAL A 240 9.49 -1.44 -3.40
N LYS A 241 9.69 -2.32 -2.41
CA LYS A 241 10.73 -3.37 -2.49
C LYS A 241 10.52 -4.33 -3.66
N GLN A 242 9.30 -4.51 -4.14
CA GLN A 242 8.99 -5.34 -5.30
C GLN A 242 9.36 -4.67 -6.63
N LEU A 243 9.37 -3.34 -6.67
CA LEU A 243 9.79 -2.60 -7.87
C LEU A 243 11.30 -2.64 -8.10
N LEU A 244 12.07 -3.07 -7.10
CA LEU A 244 13.52 -3.00 -7.16
C LEU A 244 14.13 -4.29 -7.73
N PRO A 245 15.10 -4.16 -8.64
CA PRO A 245 16.01 -5.25 -8.94
C PRO A 245 16.77 -5.63 -7.66
N GLN A 246 16.56 -6.84 -7.14
CA GLN A 246 17.33 -7.30 -5.98
C GLN A 246 18.67 -7.87 -6.48
N LYS A 247 19.76 -7.44 -5.84
CA LYS A 247 21.15 -7.67 -6.26
C LYS A 247 21.59 -9.14 -6.30
N GLU A 248 20.80 -10.03 -5.71
CA GLU A 248 21.10 -11.47 -5.54
C GLU A 248 20.03 -12.38 -6.16
N ASP A 249 19.04 -11.84 -6.86
CA ASP A 249 17.99 -12.68 -7.43
C ASP A 249 18.52 -13.50 -8.60
N HIS A 250 18.30 -14.81 -8.56
CA HIS A 250 18.42 -15.67 -9.73
C HIS A 250 17.54 -15.10 -10.87
N PRO A 251 17.94 -15.16 -12.15
CA PRO A 251 17.12 -14.66 -13.27
C PRO A 251 15.67 -15.16 -13.26
N SER A 252 15.45 -16.40 -12.82
CA SER A 252 14.12 -17.00 -12.61
C SER A 252 13.27 -16.29 -11.56
N VAL A 253 13.88 -15.77 -10.47
CA VAL A 253 13.18 -14.95 -9.46
C VAL A 253 12.78 -13.60 -10.05
N ALA A 254 13.69 -12.95 -10.79
CA ALA A 254 13.39 -11.70 -11.49
C ALA A 254 12.25 -11.88 -12.49
N LEU A 255 12.26 -12.97 -13.27
CA LEU A 255 11.19 -13.36 -14.18
C LEU A 255 9.84 -13.50 -13.46
N LEU A 256 9.80 -14.20 -12.32
CA LEU A 256 8.57 -14.37 -11.56
C LEU A 256 8.07 -13.05 -10.95
N LYS A 257 8.98 -12.18 -10.48
CA LYS A 257 8.63 -10.85 -9.96
C LYS A 257 8.02 -9.96 -11.04
N GLU A 258 8.60 -9.97 -12.24
CA GLU A 258 8.06 -9.25 -13.40
C GLU A 258 6.65 -9.76 -13.74
N PHE A 259 6.46 -11.09 -13.73
CA PHE A 259 5.14 -11.69 -13.92
C PHE A 259 4.14 -11.24 -12.84
N TRP A 260 4.51 -11.26 -11.55
CA TRP A 260 3.62 -10.77 -10.49
C TRP A 260 3.27 -9.30 -10.64
N LEU A 261 4.26 -8.46 -10.98
CA LEU A 261 4.09 -7.03 -11.14
C LEU A 261 3.15 -6.69 -12.31
N ARG A 262 3.35 -7.31 -13.47
CA ARG A 262 2.60 -6.99 -14.69
C ARG A 262 1.27 -7.71 -14.77
N VAL A 263 1.21 -8.98 -14.37
CA VAL A 263 0.02 -9.81 -14.57
C VAL A 263 -0.94 -9.68 -13.39
N TRP A 264 -0.44 -9.66 -12.16
CA TRP A 264 -1.27 -9.72 -10.94
C TRP A 264 -1.44 -8.40 -10.20
N ASN A 265 -0.74 -7.35 -10.60
CA ASN A 265 -0.94 -6.01 -10.08
C ASN A 265 -1.45 -5.06 -11.19
N PRO A 266 -2.23 -4.04 -10.84
CA PRO A 266 -2.77 -3.09 -11.80
C PRO A 266 -1.66 -2.19 -12.41
N PRO A 267 -1.67 -1.94 -13.73
CA PRO A 267 -2.65 -2.44 -14.70
C PRO A 267 -2.37 -3.91 -14.96
N HIS A 268 -3.41 -4.74 -14.98
CA HIS A 268 -3.25 -6.13 -15.37
C HIS A 268 -2.90 -6.20 -16.86
N ASP A 269 -1.62 -6.43 -17.15
CA ASP A 269 -1.07 -6.57 -18.48
C ASP A 269 -1.15 -8.03 -18.94
N LEU A 270 -2.25 -8.39 -19.59
CA LEU A 270 -2.43 -9.74 -20.14
C LEU A 270 -1.50 -10.03 -21.33
N SER A 271 -0.89 -9.02 -21.95
CA SER A 271 0.08 -9.25 -23.03
C SER A 271 1.42 -9.77 -22.49
N ALA A 272 1.76 -9.42 -21.24
CA ALA A 272 2.90 -10.00 -20.53
C ALA A 272 2.85 -11.54 -20.44
N VAL A 273 1.66 -12.14 -20.51
CA VAL A 273 1.53 -13.60 -20.59
C VAL A 273 2.19 -14.17 -21.84
N ASP A 274 2.11 -13.48 -22.99
CA ASP A 274 2.75 -13.98 -24.22
C ASP A 274 4.27 -13.91 -24.16
N GLU A 275 4.78 -12.88 -23.48
CA GLU A 275 6.19 -12.62 -23.27
C GLU A 275 6.80 -13.61 -22.27
N LEU A 276 6.18 -13.76 -21.09
CA LEU A 276 6.79 -14.37 -19.92
C LEU A 276 6.51 -15.88 -19.76
N LEU A 277 5.46 -16.41 -20.41
CA LEU A 277 5.03 -17.80 -20.27
C LEU A 277 5.34 -18.63 -21.53
N THR A 278 5.60 -19.93 -21.34
CA THR A 278 5.68 -20.90 -22.44
C THR A 278 4.30 -21.10 -23.08
N ASP A 279 4.27 -21.58 -24.33
CA ASP A 279 2.99 -21.77 -25.05
C ASP A 279 2.11 -22.85 -24.41
N ASP A 280 2.75 -23.88 -23.84
CA ASP A 280 2.15 -25.00 -23.11
C ASP A 280 2.02 -24.73 -21.61
N PHE A 281 2.07 -23.47 -21.16
CA PHE A 281 2.01 -23.12 -19.74
C PHE A 281 0.84 -23.78 -19.02
N VAL A 282 1.08 -24.32 -17.81
CA VAL A 282 0.05 -24.93 -16.97
C VAL A 282 -0.04 -24.21 -15.63
N ILE A 283 -1.27 -23.92 -15.18
CA ILE A 283 -1.53 -23.66 -13.76
C ILE A 283 -2.33 -24.83 -13.18
N THR A 284 -1.76 -25.48 -12.16
CA THR A 284 -2.38 -26.56 -11.41
C THR A 284 -2.89 -26.01 -10.08
N ASN A 285 -4.16 -26.26 -9.81
CA ASN A 285 -4.81 -25.94 -8.55
C ASN A 285 -5.74 -27.10 -8.14
N PRO A 286 -6.29 -27.12 -6.90
CA PRO A 286 -7.15 -28.21 -6.45
C PRO A 286 -8.42 -28.47 -7.29
N SER A 287 -8.86 -27.49 -8.09
CA SER A 287 -10.01 -27.65 -9.00
C SER A 287 -9.63 -28.23 -10.37
N GLY A 288 -8.35 -28.46 -10.63
CA GLY A 288 -7.81 -29.01 -11.87
C GLY A 288 -6.79 -28.10 -12.56
N ASP A 289 -6.33 -28.55 -13.73
CA ASP A 289 -5.34 -27.85 -14.54
C ASP A 289 -6.00 -26.90 -15.54
N ILE A 290 -5.37 -25.75 -15.74
CA ILE A 290 -5.65 -24.84 -16.85
C ILE A 290 -4.41 -24.84 -17.74
N VAL A 291 -4.58 -25.31 -18.97
CA VAL A 291 -3.48 -25.62 -19.89
C VAL A 291 -3.48 -24.66 -21.07
N GLY A 292 -2.33 -24.06 -21.33
CA GLY A 292 -2.07 -23.14 -22.42
C GLY A 292 -2.39 -21.67 -22.08
N LYS A 293 -1.66 -20.76 -22.72
CA LYS A 293 -1.78 -19.30 -22.48
C LYS A 293 -3.19 -18.76 -22.69
N ALA A 294 -3.91 -19.26 -23.70
CA ALA A 294 -5.27 -18.78 -24.00
C ALA A 294 -6.24 -19.08 -22.86
N ALA A 295 -6.28 -20.33 -22.39
CA ALA A 295 -7.12 -20.74 -21.27
C ALA A 295 -6.71 -20.03 -19.98
N PHE A 296 -5.41 -19.83 -19.76
CA PHE A 296 -4.91 -19.08 -18.61
C PHE A 296 -5.37 -17.61 -18.62
N LYS A 297 -5.29 -16.92 -19.77
CA LYS A 297 -5.77 -15.52 -19.91
C LYS A 297 -7.28 -15.39 -19.66
N GLU A 298 -8.07 -16.34 -20.15
CA GLU A 298 -9.52 -16.37 -19.91
C GLU A 298 -9.82 -16.54 -18.42
N TRP A 299 -9.19 -17.53 -17.77
CA TRP A 299 -9.34 -17.77 -16.35
C TRP A 299 -8.90 -16.57 -15.51
N LEU A 300 -7.74 -15.99 -15.82
CA LEU A 300 -7.17 -14.85 -15.10
C LEU A 300 -8.06 -13.60 -15.22
N SER A 301 -8.62 -13.35 -16.41
CA SER A 301 -9.59 -12.28 -16.62
C SER A 301 -10.84 -12.47 -15.78
N GLY A 302 -11.33 -13.71 -15.67
CA GLY A 302 -12.44 -14.07 -14.77
C GLY A 302 -12.07 -13.87 -13.29
N PHE A 303 -10.83 -14.17 -12.92
CA PHE A 303 -10.34 -14.01 -11.55
C PHE A 303 -10.27 -12.52 -11.14
N HIS A 304 -9.65 -11.65 -11.94
CA HIS A 304 -9.57 -10.21 -11.65
C HIS A 304 -10.95 -9.53 -11.62
N LYS A 305 -11.95 -10.07 -12.35
CA LYS A 305 -13.34 -9.57 -12.24
C LYS A 305 -13.97 -9.89 -10.88
N LYS A 306 -13.67 -11.06 -10.31
CA LYS A 306 -14.18 -11.47 -8.99
C LYS A 306 -13.43 -10.81 -7.84
N LEU A 307 -12.14 -10.53 -8.03
CA LEU A 307 -11.31 -9.79 -7.10
C LEU A 307 -11.02 -8.40 -7.66
N GLY A 308 -11.96 -7.47 -7.47
CA GLY A 308 -11.82 -6.09 -7.92
C GLY A 308 -10.62 -5.40 -7.27
N HIS A 309 -9.97 -4.49 -7.99
CA HIS A 309 -8.77 -3.78 -7.51
C HIS A 309 -7.69 -4.71 -6.94
N SER A 310 -7.55 -5.93 -7.50
CA SER A 310 -6.65 -6.93 -6.98
C SER A 310 -5.21 -6.46 -6.97
N ARG A 311 -4.49 -6.75 -5.88
CA ARG A 311 -3.04 -6.59 -5.76
C ARG A 311 -2.45 -7.89 -5.25
N LEU A 312 -1.23 -8.17 -5.64
CA LEU A 312 -0.46 -9.30 -5.13
C LEU A 312 0.91 -8.83 -4.67
N MET A 313 1.23 -9.15 -3.42
CA MET A 313 2.51 -8.87 -2.81
C MET A 313 3.24 -10.18 -2.49
N PRO A 314 4.36 -10.50 -3.17
CA PRO A 314 5.26 -11.54 -2.69
C PRO A 314 5.93 -11.13 -1.38
N PHE A 315 5.96 -12.05 -0.42
CA PHE A 315 6.72 -11.91 0.83
C PHE A 315 8.10 -12.55 0.73
N GLU A 316 8.16 -13.72 0.12
CA GLU A 316 9.40 -14.48 -0.08
C GLU A 316 9.37 -15.07 -1.48
N THR A 317 10.51 -14.99 -2.17
CA THR A 317 10.70 -15.61 -3.48
C THR A 317 12.14 -16.08 -3.57
N PHE A 318 12.34 -17.35 -3.93
CA PHE A 318 13.69 -17.92 -4.10
C PHE A 318 13.67 -19.01 -5.17
N ALA A 319 14.81 -19.21 -5.83
CA ALA A 319 14.98 -20.24 -6.84
C ALA A 319 15.74 -21.46 -6.30
N SER A 320 15.56 -22.60 -6.96
CA SER A 320 16.51 -23.71 -6.89
C SER A 320 17.88 -23.27 -7.42
N ALA A 321 18.95 -23.98 -7.02
CA ALA A 321 20.31 -23.65 -7.43
C ALA A 321 20.54 -23.67 -8.95
N ASP A 322 19.78 -24.49 -9.68
CA ASP A 322 19.80 -24.59 -11.13
C ASP A 322 18.79 -23.64 -11.82
N GLY A 323 17.99 -22.91 -11.05
CA GLY A 323 17.01 -21.96 -11.57
C GLY A 323 15.75 -22.54 -12.16
N THR A 324 15.61 -23.87 -12.21
CA THR A 324 14.47 -24.55 -12.86
C THR A 324 13.20 -24.55 -12.01
N ARG A 325 13.32 -24.20 -10.72
CA ARG A 325 12.20 -24.01 -9.81
C ARG A 325 12.28 -22.66 -9.12
N VAL A 326 11.13 -22.01 -8.94
CA VAL A 326 10.99 -20.81 -8.10
C VAL A 326 9.83 -21.02 -7.14
N VAL A 327 10.06 -20.80 -5.85
CA VAL A 327 9.01 -20.86 -4.83
C VAL A 327 8.71 -19.43 -4.40
N SER A 328 7.42 -19.08 -4.27
CA SER A 328 7.01 -17.79 -3.74
C SER A 328 5.88 -17.92 -2.74
N ARG A 329 6.04 -17.31 -1.57
CA ARG A 329 4.95 -17.00 -0.64
C ARG A 329 4.45 -15.60 -0.93
N TRP A 330 3.15 -15.42 -1.02
CA TRP A 330 2.53 -14.17 -1.42
C TRP A 330 1.23 -13.92 -0.66
N GLN A 331 0.73 -12.70 -0.76
CA GLN A 331 -0.59 -12.30 -0.32
C GLN A 331 -1.27 -11.46 -1.38
N ALA A 332 -2.53 -11.77 -1.62
CA ALA A 332 -3.39 -10.99 -2.47
C ALA A 332 -4.41 -10.22 -1.63
N SER A 333 -4.77 -9.04 -2.11
CA SER A 333 -5.84 -8.21 -1.57
C SER A 333 -6.70 -7.66 -2.70
N GLY A 334 -7.94 -7.26 -2.39
CA GLY A 334 -8.84 -6.63 -3.36
C GLY A 334 -10.22 -6.42 -2.77
N ILE A 335 -11.22 -6.32 -3.64
CA ILE A 335 -12.64 -6.13 -3.32
C ILE A 335 -13.42 -7.35 -3.80
N ASN A 336 -14.34 -7.83 -2.97
CA ASN A 336 -15.15 -9.00 -3.28
C ASN A 336 -16.28 -8.68 -4.27
N HIS A 337 -16.18 -9.23 -5.47
CA HIS A 337 -17.24 -9.27 -6.48
C HIS A 337 -17.67 -10.71 -6.81
N GLY A 338 -17.70 -11.56 -5.78
CA GLY A 338 -18.09 -12.97 -5.87
C GLY A 338 -16.93 -13.96 -5.81
N MET A 339 -15.90 -13.63 -5.03
CA MET A 339 -14.83 -14.56 -4.67
C MET A 339 -15.37 -15.80 -3.99
N LEU A 340 -14.86 -16.98 -4.35
CA LEU A 340 -15.30 -18.27 -3.80
C LEU A 340 -16.82 -18.54 -3.89
N GLY A 341 -17.53 -17.87 -4.82
CA GLY A 341 -18.97 -18.03 -4.99
C GLY A 341 -19.82 -17.31 -3.92
N THR A 342 -19.22 -16.42 -3.13
CA THR A 342 -19.96 -15.55 -2.21
C THR A 342 -20.72 -14.46 -3.00
N PRO A 343 -21.63 -13.71 -2.36
CA PRO A 343 -22.25 -12.54 -2.99
C PRO A 343 -21.22 -11.46 -3.38
N ASP A 344 -21.55 -10.68 -4.40
CA ASP A 344 -20.91 -9.39 -4.65
C ASP A 344 -21.37 -8.40 -3.57
N ASP A 345 -20.57 -8.27 -2.52
CA ASP A 345 -20.86 -7.44 -1.36
C ASP A 345 -19.88 -6.27 -1.20
N GLY A 346 -18.91 -6.15 -2.10
CA GLY A 346 -17.90 -5.09 -2.08
C GLY A 346 -17.00 -5.12 -0.86
N LYS A 347 -16.99 -6.21 -0.07
CA LYS A 347 -16.13 -6.29 1.12
C LYS A 347 -14.66 -6.39 0.74
N PRO A 348 -13.75 -5.84 1.55
CA PRO A 348 -12.32 -6.07 1.39
C PRO A 348 -11.97 -7.56 1.49
N VAL A 349 -11.13 -8.02 0.57
CA VAL A 349 -10.58 -9.38 0.50
C VAL A 349 -9.11 -9.32 0.82
N ARG A 350 -8.63 -10.26 1.64
CA ARG A 350 -7.21 -10.51 1.85
C ARG A 350 -6.97 -12.00 2.08
N PHE A 351 -6.03 -12.59 1.36
CA PHE A 351 -5.66 -14.00 1.52
C PHE A 351 -4.21 -14.24 1.09
N SER A 352 -3.61 -15.29 1.60
CA SER A 352 -2.24 -15.67 1.25
C SER A 352 -2.18 -16.96 0.45
N GLY A 353 -1.03 -17.19 -0.16
CA GLY A 353 -0.76 -18.46 -0.82
C GLY A 353 0.72 -18.72 -1.01
N ILE A 354 0.99 -19.92 -1.51
CA ILE A 354 2.32 -20.37 -1.92
C ILE A 354 2.19 -20.91 -3.33
N ALA A 355 3.13 -20.52 -4.18
CA ALA A 355 3.22 -21.03 -5.54
C ALA A 355 4.62 -21.60 -5.79
N ILE A 356 4.68 -22.76 -6.42
CA ILE A 356 5.90 -23.35 -6.97
C ILE A 356 5.82 -23.20 -8.47
N TRP A 357 6.89 -22.70 -9.06
CA TRP A 357 6.99 -22.42 -10.48
C TRP A 357 8.06 -23.29 -11.10
N GLU A 358 7.79 -23.83 -12.28
CA GLU A 358 8.81 -24.31 -13.18
C GLU A 358 9.23 -23.20 -14.16
N VAL A 359 10.54 -23.11 -14.38
CA VAL A 359 11.13 -22.23 -15.39
C VAL A 359 11.83 -23.08 -16.43
N ARG A 360 11.49 -22.83 -17.70
CA ARG A 360 12.06 -23.51 -18.85
C ARG A 360 12.37 -22.48 -19.93
N ASP A 361 13.59 -22.51 -20.45
CA ASP A 361 14.05 -21.62 -21.53
C ASP A 361 13.81 -20.12 -21.23
N GLY A 362 14.02 -19.72 -19.97
CA GLY A 362 13.84 -18.33 -19.54
C GLY A 362 12.37 -17.88 -19.42
N LYS A 363 11.41 -18.82 -19.45
CA LYS A 363 9.97 -18.57 -19.32
C LYS A 363 9.33 -19.41 -18.23
N LEU A 364 8.22 -18.94 -17.69
CA LEU A 364 7.41 -19.69 -16.72
C LEU A 364 6.61 -20.77 -17.48
N SER A 365 6.75 -22.04 -17.11
CA SER A 365 6.08 -23.16 -17.79
C SER A 365 5.02 -23.86 -16.95
N HIS A 366 5.15 -23.88 -15.63
CA HIS A 366 4.16 -24.50 -14.74
C HIS A 366 4.07 -23.71 -13.44
N ASN A 367 2.85 -23.46 -12.97
CA ASN A 367 2.55 -22.98 -11.63
C ASN A 367 1.72 -24.01 -10.85
N TRP A 368 2.25 -24.53 -9.75
CA TRP A 368 1.48 -25.26 -8.74
C TRP A 368 1.13 -24.28 -7.61
N VAL A 369 -0.15 -23.95 -7.45
CA VAL A 369 -0.58 -22.89 -6.51
C VAL A 369 -1.57 -23.39 -5.47
N GLU A 370 -1.28 -23.04 -4.22
CA GLU A 370 -2.14 -23.24 -3.06
C GLU A 370 -2.43 -21.91 -2.36
N ARG A 371 -3.65 -21.76 -1.83
CA ARG A 371 -4.15 -20.51 -1.23
C ARG A 371 -4.96 -20.78 0.03
N SER A 372 -4.98 -19.82 0.96
CA SER A 372 -5.76 -19.85 2.20
C SER A 372 -7.26 -19.64 1.93
N ALA A 373 -7.87 -20.54 1.14
CA ALA A 373 -9.24 -20.43 0.67
C ALA A 373 -10.26 -20.63 1.79
N TRP A 374 -9.93 -21.46 2.79
CA TRP A 374 -10.80 -21.72 3.94
C TRP A 374 -10.95 -20.47 4.81
N GLU A 375 -9.83 -19.87 5.23
CA GLU A 375 -9.81 -18.66 6.06
C GLU A 375 -10.46 -17.48 5.32
N LEU A 376 -10.23 -17.38 4.01
CA LEU A 376 -10.89 -16.38 3.18
C LEU A 376 -12.41 -16.59 3.15
N HIS A 377 -12.88 -17.82 2.95
CA HIS A 377 -14.30 -18.13 2.94
C HIS A 377 -14.94 -17.75 4.27
N GLN A 378 -14.34 -18.12 5.41
CA GLN A 378 -14.82 -17.73 6.74
C GLN A 378 -14.99 -16.21 6.84
N THR A 379 -13.94 -15.46 6.50
CA THR A 379 -13.95 -13.98 6.56
C THR A 379 -15.06 -13.36 5.70
N LEU A 380 -15.36 -13.93 4.54
CA LEU A 380 -16.39 -13.41 3.63
C LEU A 380 -17.82 -13.77 4.06
N THR A 381 -17.99 -14.96 4.66
CA THR A 381 -19.32 -15.47 5.07
C THR A 381 -19.71 -15.13 6.51
N ASP A 382 -18.75 -14.74 7.34
CA ASP A 382 -19.03 -14.29 8.70
C ASP A 382 -19.93 -13.05 8.64
N LYS A 383 -21.04 -13.14 9.39
CA LYS A 383 -21.94 -12.00 9.59
C LYS A 383 -21.29 -11.06 10.62
N PRO A 384 -21.30 -9.74 10.37
CA PRO A 384 -20.74 -8.76 11.31
C PRO A 384 -21.41 -8.82 12.68
#